data_AF-K8ERU8-F1
#
_entry.id   AF-K8ERU8-F1
#
_cell.length_a   1.000
_cell.length_b   1.000
_cell.length_c   1.000
_cell.angle_alpha   90.00
_cell.angle_beta   90.00
_cell.angle_gamma   90.00
#
_symmetry.space_group_name_H-M   'P 1'
#
loop_
_entity.id
_entity.type
_entity.pdbx_description
1 polymer ?
#
loop_
_entity_poly.entity_id
_entity_poly.type
_entity_poly.pdbx_seq_one_letter_code
_entity_poly.pdbx_strand_id
1 'polypeptide(L)'
;MRRYKNLVSNLRKRSKSNLFLRTLTVSLVFALCLIQASRKSCEIVNEKYTSGKASKTSSINVPTFKGFSLCSPSLEYDYQERLQRGKEARKHIETVGETSPNLFWYAVEPTWSCSTEIRVGGLGDGGKYLCGYDFSRQKAFDQDCVIYSFGSAGRDDFENFLSSNTGCKIHIFDPTPRIRKQMTIRARKYGAQFHSIGLGGFDRNFNKVGIWQSDLKESSLKIFTLPEIMENLNHTRVDILKVDIEGSEYDAFEVILENCTLDIEIILIELHVLGSNSRDQIFKLISSLERCRYRMFHKEPNYQGCHGTKCVELAFTNFDCKYESPHEIIKMNHERDLAERRSSLIGYLKNGKKRHHNPRLFWDFYEPDSVCKSLRRIGGFTPGGLYTCAMSKKCHVLLFGDFHEIHEDFSQQCIGVERKSISEIFSLTSRSTPSRYSLAAVRFEDKNNPEIEVYRNLAGIVSRSCENLPDQISVEIHWIFGTNSSKEVSGHEDILIELFTSLERCNFSIFHKEPNLLSGRGHRYLMYGWIKHEKLLSDWAT
;
A
#
# COMPACT_ATOMS: atom_id res chain seq x y z
N MET A 1 40.86 2.67 -36.68
CA MET A 1 40.81 1.39 -37.45
C MET A 1 42.18 0.82 -37.80
N ARG A 2 43.08 1.52 -38.53
CA ARG A 2 44.41 0.97 -38.92
C ARG A 2 45.37 0.69 -37.74
N ARG A 3 45.46 1.59 -36.76
CA ARG A 3 46.24 1.37 -35.51
C ARG A 3 45.71 0.20 -34.66
N TYR A 4 44.41 -0.07 -34.72
CA TYR A 4 43.73 -1.14 -33.99
C TYR A 4 43.99 -2.54 -34.58
N LYS A 5 43.99 -2.67 -35.92
CA LYS A 5 44.35 -3.93 -36.59
C LYS A 5 45.79 -4.38 -36.26
N ASN A 6 46.72 -3.44 -36.12
CA ASN A 6 48.11 -3.73 -35.74
C ASN A 6 48.25 -4.17 -34.27
N LEU A 7 47.49 -3.60 -33.35
CA LEU A 7 47.52 -3.98 -31.94
C LEU A 7 46.98 -5.40 -31.71
N VAL A 8 45.84 -5.72 -32.34
CA VAL A 8 45.20 -7.05 -32.25
C VAL A 8 46.05 -8.13 -32.94
N SER A 9 46.70 -7.80 -34.06
CA SER A 9 47.68 -8.66 -34.73
C SER A 9 48.88 -9.00 -33.84
N ASN A 10 49.44 -8.01 -33.14
CA ASN A 10 50.58 -8.20 -32.23
C ASN A 10 50.21 -9.00 -30.97
N LEU A 11 49.00 -8.81 -30.43
CA LEU A 11 48.51 -9.58 -29.27
C LEU A 11 48.20 -11.05 -29.64
N ARG A 12 47.65 -11.31 -30.83
CA ARG A 12 47.46 -12.69 -31.35
C ARG A 12 48.77 -13.42 -31.58
N LYS A 13 49.84 -12.74 -31.99
CA LYS A 13 51.17 -13.36 -32.15
C LYS A 13 51.83 -13.72 -30.83
N ARG A 14 51.55 -12.99 -29.74
CA ARG A 14 52.10 -13.27 -28.39
C ARG A 14 51.29 -14.26 -27.54
N SER A 15 50.04 -14.59 -27.90
CA SER A 15 49.15 -15.45 -27.08
C SER A 15 49.22 -16.97 -27.36
N LYS A 16 50.23 -17.42 -28.12
CA LYS A 16 50.43 -18.87 -28.37
C LYS A 16 51.10 -19.63 -27.22
N SER A 17 51.62 -18.96 -26.19
CA SER A 17 52.38 -19.63 -25.12
C SER A 17 52.03 -19.22 -23.69
N ASN A 18 50.95 -18.45 -23.43
CA ASN A 18 50.60 -18.08 -22.05
C ASN A 18 49.09 -17.93 -21.83
N LEU A 19 48.52 -18.78 -20.96
CA LEU A 19 47.09 -18.87 -20.66
C LEU A 19 46.53 -17.57 -20.04
N PHE A 20 47.35 -16.89 -19.22
CA PHE A 20 46.98 -15.64 -18.53
C PHE A 20 46.71 -14.48 -19.50
N LEU A 21 47.47 -14.40 -20.61
CA LEU A 21 47.25 -13.35 -21.61
C LEU A 21 45.95 -13.55 -22.40
N ARG A 22 45.45 -14.79 -22.54
CA ARG A 22 44.20 -15.08 -23.24
C ARG A 22 42.99 -14.59 -22.44
N THR A 23 42.99 -14.81 -21.13
CA THR A 23 41.93 -14.32 -20.24
C THR A 23 41.88 -12.80 -20.26
N LEU A 24 43.03 -12.13 -20.20
CA LEU A 24 43.10 -10.68 -20.26
C LEU A 24 42.59 -10.10 -21.60
N THR A 25 42.86 -10.77 -22.73
CA THR A 25 42.36 -10.30 -24.04
C THR A 25 40.85 -10.48 -24.17
N VAL A 26 40.28 -11.58 -23.66
CA VAL A 26 38.83 -11.82 -23.69
C VAL A 26 38.10 -10.80 -22.81
N SER A 27 38.60 -10.53 -21.60
CA SER A 27 38.00 -9.53 -20.69
C SER A 27 38.06 -8.12 -21.27
N LEU A 28 39.16 -7.73 -21.94
CA LEU A 28 39.27 -6.41 -22.56
C LEU A 28 38.35 -6.24 -23.77
N VAL A 29 38.18 -7.30 -24.57
CA VAL A 29 37.23 -7.29 -25.70
C VAL A 29 35.79 -7.21 -25.20
N PHE A 30 35.45 -7.92 -24.11
CA PHE A 30 34.12 -7.91 -23.52
C PHE A 30 33.77 -6.53 -22.93
N ALA A 31 34.69 -5.92 -22.18
CA ALA A 31 34.52 -4.57 -21.65
C ALA A 31 34.35 -3.51 -22.76
N LEU A 32 35.08 -3.65 -23.87
CA LEU A 32 34.97 -2.74 -25.00
C LEU A 32 33.68 -2.95 -25.81
N CYS A 33 33.17 -4.18 -25.92
CA CYS A 33 31.85 -4.45 -26.51
C CYS A 33 30.71 -3.83 -25.69
N LEU A 34 30.81 -3.83 -24.35
CA LEU A 34 29.84 -3.16 -23.48
C LEU A 34 29.84 -1.63 -23.66
N ILE A 35 31.02 -1.02 -23.82
CA ILE A 35 31.16 0.43 -24.09
C ILE A 35 30.62 0.79 -25.50
N GLN A 36 30.75 -0.12 -26.46
CA GLN A 36 30.26 0.12 -27.82
C GLN A 36 28.74 -0.12 -27.94
N ALA A 37 28.19 -1.03 -27.14
CA ALA A 37 26.74 -1.22 -26.99
C ALA A 37 26.07 -0.01 -26.32
N SER A 38 26.69 0.57 -25.28
CA SER A 38 26.15 1.76 -24.61
C SER A 38 26.16 3.02 -25.50
N ARG A 39 27.11 3.14 -26.43
CA ARG A 39 27.16 4.26 -27.39
C ARG A 39 26.18 4.12 -28.56
N LYS A 40 25.77 2.91 -28.93
CA LYS A 40 24.77 2.69 -29.99
C LYS A 40 23.32 2.94 -29.54
N SER A 41 23.08 3.05 -28.23
CA SER A 41 21.77 3.41 -27.67
C SER A 41 21.53 4.92 -27.55
N CYS A 42 22.49 5.76 -27.95
CA CYS A 42 22.41 7.22 -27.90
C CYS A 42 22.60 7.87 -29.29
N GLU A 43 21.85 7.42 -30.29
CA GLU A 43 21.60 8.22 -31.50
C GLU A 43 20.12 8.06 -31.88
N ILE A 44 19.25 8.90 -31.30
CA ILE A 44 17.92 9.15 -31.85
C ILE A 44 17.91 10.55 -32.46
N VAL A 45 17.70 10.52 -33.77
CA VAL A 45 17.50 11.54 -34.80
C VAL A 45 16.90 12.88 -34.32
N ASN A 46 17.66 13.96 -34.52
CA ASN A 46 17.14 15.33 -34.57
C ASN A 46 16.67 15.63 -36.01
N GLU A 47 15.35 15.62 -36.25
CA GLU A 47 14.78 16.21 -37.47
C GLU A 47 14.29 17.64 -37.19
N LYS A 48 14.85 18.57 -37.97
CA LYS A 48 14.43 19.97 -38.08
C LYS A 48 13.04 20.02 -38.70
N TYR A 49 12.09 20.69 -38.05
CA TYR A 49 10.92 21.24 -38.74
C TYR A 49 10.75 22.73 -38.47
N THR A 50 10.62 23.45 -39.57
CA THR A 50 10.54 24.89 -39.73
C THR A 50 9.18 25.46 -39.31
N SER A 51 9.23 26.72 -38.87
CA SER A 51 8.17 27.60 -38.41
C SER A 51 6.95 27.76 -39.34
N GLY A 52 5.76 27.86 -38.73
CA GLY A 52 4.56 28.49 -39.31
C GLY A 52 3.78 29.23 -38.22
N LYS A 53 3.53 30.54 -38.41
CA LYS A 53 2.74 31.41 -37.53
C LYS A 53 1.23 31.20 -37.78
N ALA A 54 0.40 31.20 -36.74
CA ALA A 54 -0.75 32.11 -36.60
C ALA A 54 -1.62 31.89 -35.33
N SER A 55 -1.87 33.02 -34.66
CA SER A 55 -3.07 33.45 -33.93
C SER A 55 -3.41 32.92 -32.52
N LYS A 56 -3.77 33.90 -31.69
CA LYS A 56 -4.02 33.89 -30.24
C LYS A 56 -5.43 33.42 -29.89
N THR A 57 -5.53 32.55 -28.89
CA THR A 57 -6.55 32.60 -27.84
C THR A 57 -5.92 32.11 -26.53
N SER A 58 -5.97 32.95 -25.50
CA SER A 58 -5.45 32.67 -24.17
C SER A 58 -6.28 31.58 -23.49
N SER A 59 -5.71 30.38 -23.38
CA SER A 59 -6.13 29.34 -22.45
C SER A 59 -4.87 28.74 -21.83
N ILE A 60 -4.96 28.43 -20.54
CA ILE A 60 -3.86 28.16 -19.63
C ILE A 60 -2.99 27.00 -20.16
N ASN A 61 -1.71 27.28 -20.45
CA ASN A 61 -0.73 26.26 -20.81
C ASN A 61 -0.37 25.44 -19.56
N VAL A 62 -0.97 24.26 -19.42
CA VAL A 62 -0.42 23.21 -18.56
C VAL A 62 0.91 22.76 -19.19
N PRO A 63 2.05 22.76 -18.47
CA PRO A 63 3.32 22.34 -19.03
C PRO A 63 3.21 20.89 -19.53
N THR A 64 3.45 20.68 -20.83
CA THR A 64 3.63 19.35 -21.39
C THR A 64 5.01 18.84 -20.96
N PHE A 65 5.03 18.12 -19.84
CA PHE A 65 6.23 17.41 -19.37
C PHE A 65 6.61 16.33 -20.39
N LYS A 66 7.73 16.55 -21.10
CA LYS A 66 8.32 15.59 -22.04
C LYS A 66 9.03 14.48 -21.26
N GLY A 67 8.57 13.25 -21.45
CA GLY A 67 9.29 12.04 -21.00
C GLY A 67 8.37 10.97 -20.42
N PHE A 68 7.35 10.54 -21.17
CA PHE A 68 6.56 9.37 -20.79
C PHE A 68 7.37 8.10 -21.08
N SER A 69 7.63 7.27 -20.07
CA SER A 69 7.66 5.83 -20.31
C SER A 69 6.20 5.40 -20.39
N LEU A 70 5.74 5.06 -21.59
CA LEU A 70 4.40 4.50 -21.78
C LEU A 70 4.28 3.26 -20.89
N CYS A 71 3.33 3.28 -19.96
CA CYS A 71 2.89 2.10 -19.23
C CYS A 71 2.52 0.99 -20.21
N SER A 72 2.66 -0.27 -19.80
CA SER A 72 2.04 -1.35 -20.57
C SER A 72 0.53 -1.06 -20.70
N PRO A 73 -0.11 -1.30 -21.85
CA PRO A 73 -1.53 -1.04 -22.04
C PRO A 73 -2.45 -1.66 -20.98
N SER A 74 -2.05 -2.78 -20.36
CA SER A 74 -2.77 -3.41 -19.25
C SER A 74 -2.81 -2.56 -17.99
N LEU A 75 -1.67 -2.02 -17.57
CA LEU A 75 -1.57 -1.14 -16.38
C LEU A 75 -2.40 0.14 -16.54
N GLU A 76 -2.41 0.73 -17.74
CA GLU A 76 -3.27 1.89 -18.04
C GLU A 76 -4.76 1.51 -17.98
N TYR A 77 -5.13 0.35 -18.52
CA TYR A 77 -6.51 -0.14 -18.45
C TYR A 77 -6.98 -0.34 -17.00
N ASP A 78 -6.16 -1.01 -16.18
CA ASP A 78 -6.47 -1.26 -14.76
C ASP A 78 -6.64 0.05 -13.99
N TYR A 79 -5.77 1.03 -14.24
CA TYR A 79 -5.87 2.38 -13.68
C TYR A 79 -7.19 3.06 -14.06
N GLN A 80 -7.55 3.06 -15.35
CA GLN A 80 -8.80 3.68 -15.82
C GLN A 80 -10.04 2.96 -15.25
N GLU A 81 -10.02 1.64 -15.14
CA GLU A 81 -11.11 0.86 -14.52
C GLU A 81 -11.29 1.23 -13.05
N ARG A 82 -10.20 1.36 -12.29
CA ARG A 82 -10.21 1.76 -10.86
C ARG A 82 -10.73 3.18 -10.67
N LEU A 83 -10.26 4.11 -11.49
CA LEU A 83 -10.76 5.49 -11.48
C LEU A 83 -12.26 5.55 -11.78
N GLN A 84 -12.72 4.80 -12.78
CA GLN A 84 -14.12 4.78 -13.16
C GLN A 84 -15.00 4.21 -12.04
N ARG A 85 -14.56 3.11 -11.41
CA ARG A 85 -15.24 2.53 -10.24
C ARG A 85 -15.33 3.52 -9.07
N GLY A 86 -14.26 4.24 -8.76
CA GLY A 86 -14.29 5.29 -7.73
C GLY A 86 -15.32 6.40 -8.02
N LYS A 87 -15.42 6.83 -9.30
CA LYS A 87 -16.44 7.82 -9.72
C LYS A 87 -17.86 7.29 -9.58
N GLU A 88 -18.09 6.04 -9.96
CA GLU A 88 -19.40 5.38 -9.84
C GLU A 88 -19.80 5.19 -8.38
N ALA A 89 -18.88 4.75 -7.54
CA ALA A 89 -19.07 4.63 -6.10
C ALA A 89 -19.49 5.97 -5.47
N ARG A 90 -18.78 7.04 -5.82
CA ARG A 90 -19.10 8.40 -5.36
C ARG A 90 -20.49 8.84 -5.82
N LYS A 91 -20.81 8.66 -7.10
CA LYS A 91 -22.14 9.01 -7.63
C LYS A 91 -23.24 8.23 -6.93
N HIS A 92 -23.02 6.94 -6.66
CA HIS A 92 -23.96 6.11 -5.92
C HIS A 92 -24.19 6.66 -4.51
N ILE A 93 -23.12 6.94 -3.77
CA ILE A 93 -23.16 7.55 -2.43
C ILE A 93 -23.95 8.86 -2.42
N GLU A 94 -23.69 9.74 -3.39
CA GLU A 94 -24.41 11.01 -3.54
C GLU A 94 -25.91 10.79 -3.83
N THR A 95 -26.23 9.78 -4.64
CA THR A 95 -27.62 9.46 -5.02
C THR A 95 -28.43 8.88 -3.86
N VAL A 96 -27.83 8.00 -3.05
CA VAL A 96 -28.52 7.38 -1.90
C VAL A 96 -28.64 8.32 -0.69
N GLY A 97 -28.01 9.50 -0.74
CA GLY A 97 -28.08 10.50 0.33
C GLY A 97 -27.46 10.03 1.64
N GLU A 98 -26.59 9.01 1.61
CA GLU A 98 -25.96 8.47 2.81
C GLU A 98 -24.86 9.43 3.30
N THR A 99 -24.96 9.79 4.57
CA THR A 99 -24.14 10.85 5.19
C THR A 99 -23.08 10.29 6.12
N SER A 100 -23.00 8.97 6.25
CA SER A 100 -21.95 8.31 7.03
C SER A 100 -20.57 8.81 6.58
N PRO A 101 -19.78 9.42 7.49
CA PRO A 101 -18.43 9.84 7.18
C PRO A 101 -17.53 8.66 6.86
N ASN A 102 -17.95 7.41 7.10
CA ASN A 102 -17.19 6.22 6.75
C ASN A 102 -17.44 5.73 5.32
N LEU A 103 -18.31 6.37 4.54
CA LEU A 103 -18.57 5.90 3.18
C LEU A 103 -17.42 6.15 2.21
N PHE A 104 -16.58 7.15 2.46
CA PHE A 104 -15.44 7.42 1.57
C PHE A 104 -14.53 6.19 1.47
N TRP A 105 -14.48 5.35 2.51
CA TRP A 105 -13.72 4.10 2.53
C TRP A 105 -14.00 3.21 1.32
N TYR A 106 -15.24 3.20 0.84
CA TYR A 106 -15.62 2.36 -0.30
C TYR A 106 -15.57 3.08 -1.65
N ALA A 107 -15.61 4.41 -1.65
CA ALA A 107 -15.53 5.20 -2.87
C ALA A 107 -14.10 5.59 -3.26
N VAL A 108 -13.14 5.24 -2.44
CA VAL A 108 -11.71 5.46 -2.67
C VAL A 108 -11.04 4.09 -2.78
N GLU A 109 -10.58 3.72 -3.97
CA GLU A 109 -9.80 2.49 -4.23
C GLU A 109 -8.39 2.85 -4.68
N PRO A 110 -7.33 2.12 -4.26
CA PRO A 110 -5.99 2.30 -4.81
C PRO A 110 -5.99 2.24 -6.34
N THR A 111 -5.58 3.32 -6.98
CA THR A 111 -5.55 3.47 -8.44
C THR A 111 -4.35 2.77 -9.07
N TRP A 112 -3.38 2.37 -8.25
CA TRP A 112 -2.17 1.67 -8.65
C TRP A 112 -1.95 0.42 -7.79
N SER A 113 -1.33 -0.62 -8.36
CA SER A 113 -0.89 -1.80 -7.62
C SER A 113 0.61 -1.78 -7.44
N CYS A 114 1.08 -1.69 -6.20
CA CYS A 114 2.51 -1.76 -5.92
C CYS A 114 2.97 -3.19 -5.64
N SER A 115 3.70 -3.80 -6.56
CA SER A 115 4.23 -5.16 -6.34
C SER A 115 5.13 -5.24 -5.09
N THR A 116 5.89 -4.20 -4.72
CA THR A 116 6.74 -4.22 -3.52
C THR A 116 6.29 -3.26 -2.45
N GLU A 117 4.99 -3.30 -2.20
CA GLU A 117 4.47 -2.73 -0.98
C GLU A 117 5.11 -3.41 0.23
N ILE A 118 5.66 -2.59 1.13
CA ILE A 118 6.26 -3.04 2.38
C ILE A 118 5.85 -2.12 3.51
N ARG A 119 5.47 -2.69 4.65
CA ARG A 119 5.26 -1.91 5.87
C ARG A 119 6.61 -1.53 6.48
N VAL A 120 6.75 -0.28 6.89
CA VAL A 120 7.92 0.27 7.57
C VAL A 120 7.50 0.92 8.87
N GLY A 121 8.26 0.69 9.94
CA GLY A 121 7.92 1.11 11.31
C GLY A 121 7.18 0.01 12.07
N GLY A 122 6.51 0.38 13.16
CA GLY A 122 5.73 -0.53 13.99
C GLY A 122 4.45 -1.06 13.30
N LEU A 123 3.94 -2.18 13.82
CA LEU A 123 2.58 -2.61 13.53
C LEU A 123 1.57 -1.63 14.14
N GLY A 124 0.45 -1.40 13.46
CA GLY A 124 -0.55 -0.44 13.87
C GLY A 124 -0.08 1.01 13.71
N ASP A 125 -0.48 1.88 14.62
CA ASP A 125 -0.34 3.33 14.49
C ASP A 125 1.13 3.83 14.49
N GLY A 126 1.49 4.54 13.42
CA GLY A 126 2.81 5.15 13.19
C GLY A 126 3.63 4.53 12.05
N GLY A 127 3.46 3.23 11.80
CA GLY A 127 4.03 2.56 10.63
C GLY A 127 3.33 2.99 9.34
N LYS A 128 4.02 2.93 8.20
CA LYS A 128 3.47 3.31 6.88
C LYS A 128 3.92 2.33 5.80
N TYR A 129 3.16 2.25 4.71
CA TYR A 129 3.49 1.44 3.54
C TYR A 129 4.34 2.21 2.52
N LEU A 130 5.45 1.63 2.09
CA LEU A 130 6.30 2.13 1.01
C LEU A 130 6.16 1.24 -0.22
N CYS A 131 6.32 1.83 -1.39
CA CYS A 131 6.29 1.13 -2.67
C CYS A 131 7.64 1.22 -3.38
N GLY A 132 8.17 0.09 -3.87
CA GLY A 132 9.35 0.10 -4.73
C GLY A 132 10.69 0.25 -4.03
N TYR A 133 10.72 -0.01 -2.72
CA TYR A 133 11.95 0.02 -1.92
C TYR A 133 12.48 -1.40 -1.71
N ASP A 134 13.76 -1.60 -2.05
CA ASP A 134 14.48 -2.85 -1.79
C ASP A 134 15.61 -2.59 -0.79
N PHE A 135 15.28 -2.71 0.50
CA PHE A 135 16.25 -2.55 1.58
C PHE A 135 17.36 -3.60 1.60
N SER A 136 17.23 -4.71 0.84
CA SER A 136 18.29 -5.71 0.71
C SER A 136 19.40 -5.29 -0.26
N ARG A 137 19.06 -4.47 -1.27
CA ARG A 137 20.01 -3.92 -2.25
C ARG A 137 20.38 -2.45 -1.98
N GLN A 138 19.59 -1.72 -1.21
CA GLN A 138 19.74 -0.28 -0.94
C GLN A 138 20.79 0.10 0.12
N LYS A 139 21.75 -0.78 0.44
CA LYS A 139 23.03 -0.28 1.00
C LYS A 139 23.86 0.50 -0.03
N ALA A 140 23.43 0.54 -1.30
CA ALA A 140 24.29 0.99 -2.41
C ALA A 140 23.79 2.18 -3.26
N PHE A 141 22.66 2.86 -2.95
CA PHE A 141 22.25 4.05 -3.75
C PHE A 141 21.83 5.27 -2.92
N ASP A 142 22.40 6.40 -3.35
CA ASP A 142 22.26 7.83 -3.02
C ASP A 142 22.40 8.33 -1.56
N GLN A 143 23.55 8.96 -1.28
CA GLN A 143 23.70 9.93 -0.18
C GLN A 143 22.86 11.21 -0.39
N ASP A 144 22.23 11.34 -1.56
CA ASP A 144 21.43 12.49 -1.96
C ASP A 144 19.93 12.30 -1.73
N CYS A 145 19.47 11.12 -1.27
CA CYS A 145 18.07 10.96 -0.92
C CYS A 145 17.68 11.69 0.36
N VAL A 146 16.46 12.22 0.39
CA VAL A 146 15.91 13.08 1.45
C VAL A 146 14.55 12.55 1.90
N ILE A 147 14.40 12.38 3.20
CA ILE A 147 13.16 11.92 3.83
C ILE A 147 12.68 12.99 4.79
N TYR A 148 11.45 13.47 4.57
CA TYR A 148 10.76 14.40 5.46
C TYR A 148 9.63 13.70 6.18
N SER A 149 9.63 13.75 7.51
CA SER A 149 8.56 13.21 8.34
C SER A 149 7.98 14.28 9.25
N PHE A 150 6.71 14.60 9.04
CA PHE A 150 5.96 15.60 9.81
C PHE A 150 5.02 14.91 10.80
N GLY A 151 5.02 15.42 12.04
CA GLY A 151 4.23 14.92 13.17
C GLY A 151 4.74 13.59 13.68
N SER A 152 5.72 13.68 14.59
CA SER A 152 6.34 12.53 15.23
C SER A 152 5.52 12.03 16.42
N ALA A 153 4.81 12.93 17.10
CA ALA A 153 4.14 12.66 18.38
C ALA A 153 5.06 12.00 19.43
N GLY A 154 6.38 12.19 19.33
CA GLY A 154 7.38 11.58 20.21
C GLY A 154 7.76 10.13 19.86
N ARG A 155 7.24 9.60 18.75
CA ARG A 155 7.60 8.30 18.16
C ARG A 155 8.55 8.52 16.99
N ASP A 156 9.45 7.57 16.78
CA ASP A 156 10.51 7.66 15.77
C ASP A 156 10.90 6.31 15.14
N ASP A 157 10.04 5.30 15.28
CA ASP A 157 10.28 3.94 14.82
C ASP A 157 10.36 3.84 13.30
N PHE A 158 9.51 4.57 12.58
CA PHE A 158 9.56 4.71 11.13
C PHE A 158 10.90 5.32 10.67
N GLU A 159 11.31 6.42 11.27
CA GLU A 159 12.52 7.16 10.90
C GLU A 159 13.79 6.39 11.28
N ASN A 160 13.80 5.75 12.44
CA ASN A 160 14.92 4.93 12.90
C ASN A 160 15.10 3.67 12.02
N PHE A 161 14.00 3.05 11.57
CA PHE A 161 14.06 1.96 10.59
C PHE A 161 14.70 2.44 9.29
N LEU A 162 14.26 3.57 8.75
CA LEU A 162 14.79 4.11 7.49
C LEU A 162 16.27 4.49 7.62
N SER A 163 16.69 5.09 8.73
CA SER A 163 18.11 5.37 9.00
C SER A 163 18.97 4.10 8.98
N SER A 164 18.46 3.00 9.53
CA SER A 164 19.20 1.74 9.62
C SER A 164 19.30 1.01 8.28
N ASN A 165 18.38 1.28 7.34
CA ASN A 165 18.22 0.54 6.10
C ASN A 165 18.47 1.37 4.82
N THR A 166 18.75 2.67 4.95
CA THR A 166 18.98 3.59 3.83
C THR A 166 20.16 4.52 4.07
N GLY A 167 20.65 5.16 3.01
CA GLY A 167 21.64 6.25 3.10
C GLY A 167 21.04 7.65 3.20
N CYS A 168 19.72 7.79 3.36
CA CYS A 168 19.02 9.05 3.19
C CYS A 168 19.23 10.04 4.35
N LYS A 169 19.18 11.33 4.03
CA LYS A 169 19.11 12.42 5.01
C LYS A 169 17.68 12.49 5.55
N ILE A 170 17.52 12.18 6.84
CA ILE A 170 16.20 12.16 7.49
C ILE A 170 15.98 13.44 8.30
N HIS A 171 14.89 14.14 8.00
CA HIS A 171 14.44 15.34 8.69
C HIS A 171 13.07 15.09 9.33
N ILE A 172 13.01 15.27 10.64
CA ILE A 172 11.82 15.08 11.46
C ILE A 172 11.32 16.45 11.89
N PHE A 173 10.04 16.73 11.66
CA PHE A 173 9.43 18.02 11.92
C PHE A 173 8.26 17.86 12.88
N ASP A 174 8.34 18.49 14.04
CA ASP A 174 7.23 18.52 14.99
C ASP A 174 7.27 19.79 15.83
N PRO A 175 6.24 20.65 15.77
CA PRO A 175 6.22 21.90 16.50
C PRO A 175 5.95 21.73 18.00
N THR A 176 5.60 20.52 18.48
CA THR A 176 5.19 20.24 19.86
C THR A 176 6.33 20.48 20.88
N PRO A 177 6.23 21.49 21.77
CA PRO A 177 7.33 21.86 22.67
C PRO A 177 7.76 20.73 23.62
N ARG A 178 6.80 19.99 24.17
CA ARG A 178 7.05 18.93 25.18
C ARG A 178 7.93 17.79 24.69
N ILE A 179 7.93 17.49 23.39
CA ILE A 179 8.76 16.39 22.83
C ILE A 179 10.11 16.87 22.29
N ARG A 180 10.29 18.18 22.07
CA ARG A 180 11.45 18.76 21.37
C ARG A 180 12.79 18.24 21.90
N LYS A 181 13.00 18.31 23.22
CA LYS A 181 14.28 17.89 23.83
C LYS A 181 14.52 16.40 23.65
N GLN A 182 13.49 15.59 23.85
CA GLN A 182 13.58 14.13 23.72
C GLN A 182 13.87 13.74 22.27
N MET A 183 13.11 14.27 21.32
CA MET A 183 13.25 13.95 19.90
C MET A 183 14.58 14.43 19.33
N THR A 184 15.07 15.62 19.73
CA THR A 184 16.40 16.09 19.32
C THR A 184 17.51 15.11 19.73
N ILE A 185 17.44 14.56 20.95
CA ILE A 185 18.41 13.59 21.45
C ILE A 185 18.27 12.25 20.72
N ARG A 186 17.04 11.76 20.52
CA ARG A 186 16.77 10.47 19.86
C ARG A 186 17.17 10.51 18.39
N ALA A 187 16.69 11.48 17.62
CA ALA A 187 17.00 11.66 16.20
C ALA A 187 18.50 11.66 15.93
N ARG A 188 19.27 12.37 16.76
CA ARG A 188 20.72 12.44 16.65
C ARG A 188 21.41 11.08 16.82
N LYS A 189 20.86 10.14 17.59
CA LYS A 189 21.50 8.82 17.82
C LYS A 189 21.58 7.97 16.56
N TYR A 190 20.64 8.15 15.64
CA TYR A 190 20.60 7.45 14.36
C TYR A 190 20.82 8.41 13.17
N GLY A 191 21.44 9.57 13.39
CA GLY A 191 21.86 10.47 12.32
C GLY A 191 20.75 11.30 11.67
N ALA A 192 19.53 11.33 12.22
CA ALA A 192 18.46 12.19 11.75
C ALA A 192 18.53 13.60 12.38
N GLN A 193 17.86 14.57 11.75
CA GLN A 193 17.76 15.95 12.20
C GLN A 193 16.34 16.26 12.66
N PHE A 194 16.18 16.75 13.89
CA PHE A 194 14.88 17.18 14.42
C PHE A 194 14.70 18.70 14.31
N HIS A 195 13.55 19.13 13.82
CA HIS A 195 13.17 20.52 13.58
C HIS A 195 11.88 20.83 14.34
N SER A 196 11.94 21.82 15.24
CA SER A 196 10.79 22.25 16.03
C SER A 196 9.91 23.24 15.26
N ILE A 197 9.43 22.84 14.09
CA ILE A 197 8.57 23.63 13.19
C ILE A 197 7.40 22.77 12.69
N GLY A 198 6.28 23.41 12.35
CA GLY A 198 5.11 22.74 11.78
C GLY A 198 4.96 22.99 10.28
N LEU A 199 4.22 22.11 9.62
CA LEU A 199 3.81 22.24 8.23
C LEU A 199 2.42 22.87 8.15
N GLY A 200 2.20 23.78 7.20
CA GLY A 200 0.89 24.39 6.99
C GLY A 200 0.72 24.99 5.59
N GLY A 201 -0.45 25.59 5.38
CA GLY A 201 -0.83 26.26 4.14
C GLY A 201 -0.44 27.75 4.06
N PHE A 202 -0.98 28.46 3.07
CA PHE A 202 -0.69 29.89 2.79
C PHE A 202 -0.95 30.84 3.97
N ASP A 203 -2.02 30.59 4.73
CA ASP A 203 -2.47 31.43 5.87
C ASP A 203 -1.56 31.29 7.11
N ARG A 204 -0.74 30.23 7.18
CA ARG A 204 0.22 29.97 8.27
C ARG A 204 -0.37 30.05 9.69
N ASN A 205 -1.70 29.90 9.80
CA ASN A 205 -2.41 30.12 11.05
C ASN A 205 -2.20 28.94 12.00
N PHE A 206 -1.50 29.18 13.11
CA PHE A 206 -1.17 28.15 14.10
C PHE A 206 -2.40 27.56 14.80
N ASN A 207 -3.54 28.26 14.80
CA ASN A 207 -4.79 27.73 15.38
C ASN A 207 -5.38 26.55 14.59
N LYS A 208 -4.84 26.28 13.40
CA LYS A 208 -5.26 25.15 12.54
C LYS A 208 -4.36 23.93 12.66
N VAL A 209 -3.26 24.03 13.41
CA VAL A 209 -2.34 22.93 13.66
C VAL A 209 -2.88 22.16 14.86
N GLY A 210 -3.09 20.85 14.72
CA GLY A 210 -3.70 19.99 15.75
C GLY A 210 -2.80 19.74 16.96
N ILE A 211 -2.35 20.82 17.60
CA ILE A 211 -1.55 20.81 18.82
C ILE A 211 -2.49 20.99 19.99
N TRP A 212 -2.30 20.18 21.03
CA TRP A 212 -3.08 20.25 22.27
C TRP A 212 -3.04 21.66 22.85
N GLN A 213 -4.19 22.19 23.25
CA GLN A 213 -4.33 23.59 23.69
C GLN A 213 -3.46 23.94 24.91
N SER A 214 -3.04 22.95 25.69
CA SER A 214 -2.06 23.09 26.77
C SER A 214 -0.66 23.47 26.27
N ASP A 215 -0.28 22.98 25.09
CA ASP A 215 1.03 23.20 24.46
C ASP A 215 1.10 24.57 23.74
N LEU A 216 -0.04 25.21 23.49
CA LEU A 216 -0.16 26.53 22.86
C LEU A 216 0.18 27.70 23.80
N LYS A 217 0.25 27.47 25.12
CA LYS A 217 0.47 28.54 26.11
C LYS A 217 1.92 29.00 26.21
N GLU A 218 2.87 28.30 25.56
CA GLU A 218 4.30 28.48 25.82
C GLU A 218 5.16 28.87 24.60
N SER A 219 4.63 28.97 23.37
CA SER A 219 5.49 29.32 22.22
C SER A 219 4.76 29.92 21.01
N SER A 220 5.42 30.86 20.34
CA SER A 220 5.12 31.23 18.95
C SER A 220 5.54 30.07 18.04
N LEU A 221 4.62 29.13 17.83
CA LEU A 221 4.84 28.00 16.93
C LEU A 221 5.19 28.52 15.54
N LYS A 222 6.28 28.00 14.97
CA LYS A 222 6.72 28.38 13.62
C LYS A 222 6.14 27.41 12.61
N ILE A 223 5.28 27.92 11.74
CA ILE A 223 4.65 27.16 10.66
C ILE A 223 5.21 27.63 9.33
N PHE A 224 5.63 26.68 8.50
CA PHE A 224 6.16 26.93 7.17
C PHE A 224 5.44 26.07 6.14
N THR A 225 5.46 26.53 4.90
CA THR A 225 5.03 25.72 3.75
C THR A 225 6.15 24.74 3.36
N LEU A 226 5.80 23.64 2.69
CA LEU A 226 6.80 22.67 2.22
C LEU A 226 7.88 23.30 1.31
N PRO A 227 7.54 24.18 0.33
CA PRO A 227 8.55 24.87 -0.49
C PRO A 227 9.55 25.68 0.33
N GLU A 228 9.10 26.42 1.35
CA GLU A 228 10.01 27.19 2.22
C GLU A 228 10.93 26.27 3.03
N ILE A 229 10.43 25.14 3.51
CA ILE A 229 11.25 24.14 4.23
C ILE A 229 12.30 23.56 3.29
N MET A 230 11.91 23.20 2.07
CA MET A 230 12.82 22.70 1.03
C MET A 230 13.89 23.74 0.68
N GLU A 231 13.52 25.00 0.50
CA GLU A 231 14.45 26.11 0.24
C GLU A 231 15.43 26.33 1.41
N ASN A 232 14.92 26.40 2.64
CA ASN A 232 15.73 26.60 3.85
C ASN A 232 16.74 25.46 4.10
N LEU A 233 16.41 24.24 3.68
CA LEU A 233 17.28 23.07 3.79
C LEU A 233 18.09 22.81 2.50
N ASN A 234 17.93 23.65 1.48
CA ASN A 234 18.59 23.53 0.18
C ASN A 234 18.36 22.16 -0.50
N HIS A 235 17.11 21.69 -0.46
CA HIS A 235 16.69 20.44 -1.11
C HIS A 235 15.72 20.76 -2.25
N THR A 236 15.98 20.18 -3.43
CA THR A 236 15.11 20.33 -4.62
C THR A 236 14.16 19.15 -4.83
N ARG A 237 14.37 18.06 -4.08
CA ARG A 237 13.62 16.80 -4.16
C ARG A 237 13.40 16.24 -2.75
N VAL A 238 12.29 15.52 -2.58
CA VAL A 238 11.99 14.72 -1.39
C VAL A 238 11.58 13.31 -1.83
N ASP A 239 12.32 12.28 -1.44
CA ASP A 239 12.05 10.90 -1.87
C ASP A 239 10.90 10.29 -1.07
N ILE A 240 10.82 10.58 0.23
CA ILE A 240 9.68 10.19 1.08
C ILE A 240 9.19 11.39 1.87
N LEU A 241 7.92 11.74 1.67
CA LEU A 241 7.20 12.75 2.44
C LEU A 241 6.12 12.05 3.29
N LYS A 242 6.36 11.90 4.60
CA LYS A 242 5.36 11.47 5.58
C LYS A 242 4.70 12.69 6.22
N VAL A 243 3.37 12.75 6.22
CA VAL A 243 2.57 13.83 6.79
C VAL A 243 1.44 13.27 7.66
N ASP A 244 1.51 13.56 8.94
CA ASP A 244 0.52 13.18 9.94
C ASP A 244 0.46 14.33 10.96
N ILE A 245 -0.41 15.30 10.75
CA ILE A 245 -0.34 16.61 11.44
C ILE A 245 -1.71 17.08 11.96
N GLU A 246 -2.54 16.12 12.35
CA GLU A 246 -3.73 16.32 13.17
C GLU A 246 -4.71 17.36 12.60
N GLY A 247 -4.94 17.33 11.27
CA GLY A 247 -5.94 18.16 10.57
C GLY A 247 -5.36 19.25 9.67
N SER A 248 -4.09 19.62 9.83
CA SER A 248 -3.42 20.62 8.95
C SER A 248 -3.04 20.06 7.57
N GLU A 249 -3.34 18.79 7.29
CA GLU A 249 -2.95 18.14 6.04
C GLU A 249 -3.59 18.82 4.84
N TYR A 250 -4.87 19.20 4.92
CA TYR A 250 -5.59 19.81 3.82
C TYR A 250 -4.96 21.14 3.39
N ASP A 251 -4.69 22.02 4.36
CA ASP A 251 -4.08 23.33 4.12
C ASP A 251 -2.66 23.19 3.54
N ALA A 252 -1.86 22.24 4.07
CA ALA A 252 -0.52 21.97 3.54
C ALA A 252 -0.57 21.46 2.09
N PHE A 253 -1.49 20.54 1.79
CA PHE A 253 -1.60 19.94 0.47
C PHE A 253 -2.19 20.87 -0.59
N GLU A 254 -2.93 21.91 -0.20
CA GLU A 254 -3.30 22.99 -1.12
C GLU A 254 -2.05 23.71 -1.69
N VAL A 255 -1.01 23.91 -0.87
CA VAL A 255 0.25 24.51 -1.33
C VAL A 255 1.10 23.50 -2.11
N ILE A 256 1.23 22.27 -1.60
CA ILE A 256 2.06 21.21 -2.22
C ILE A 256 1.57 20.92 -3.66
N LEU A 257 0.26 20.95 -3.89
CA LEU A 257 -0.38 20.56 -5.15
C LEU A 257 -0.81 21.75 -6.03
N GLU A 258 -0.50 22.99 -5.66
CA GLU A 258 -0.96 24.20 -6.35
C GLU A 258 -0.59 24.14 -7.85
N ASN A 259 0.68 23.91 -8.15
CA ASN A 259 1.22 23.90 -9.52
C ASN A 259 1.76 22.53 -9.96
N CYS A 260 1.67 21.50 -9.12
CA CYS A 260 2.23 20.17 -9.37
C CYS A 260 3.73 20.18 -9.73
N THR A 261 4.51 21.12 -9.17
CA THR A 261 5.92 21.35 -9.53
C THR A 261 6.91 20.71 -8.55
N LEU A 262 6.46 20.33 -7.35
CA LEU A 262 7.35 19.73 -6.36
C LEU A 262 7.71 18.30 -6.77
N ASP A 263 9.01 18.00 -6.73
CA ASP A 263 9.53 16.67 -7.01
C ASP A 263 9.52 15.83 -5.72
N ILE A 264 8.40 15.13 -5.53
CA ILE A 264 8.22 14.18 -4.44
C ILE A 264 7.99 12.79 -5.06
N GLU A 265 8.66 11.76 -4.53
CA GLU A 265 8.53 10.41 -5.08
C GLU A 265 7.43 9.59 -4.40
N ILE A 266 7.43 9.57 -3.05
CA ILE A 266 6.39 8.93 -2.24
C ILE A 266 5.79 9.94 -1.28
N ILE A 267 4.45 9.94 -1.21
CA ILE A 267 3.67 10.69 -0.24
C ILE A 267 2.92 9.71 0.64
N LEU A 268 3.14 9.79 1.94
CA LEU A 268 2.45 9.03 2.98
C LEU A 268 1.67 10.04 3.81
N ILE A 269 0.34 9.95 3.82
CA ILE A 269 -0.49 10.95 4.48
C ILE A 269 -1.56 10.30 5.36
N GLU A 270 -1.66 10.75 6.60
CA GLU A 270 -2.83 10.47 7.45
C GLU A 270 -3.80 11.65 7.39
N LEU A 271 -4.97 11.45 6.79
CA LEU A 271 -6.01 12.47 6.70
C LEU A 271 -6.95 12.37 7.89
N HIS A 272 -7.04 13.45 8.66
CA HIS A 272 -7.97 13.56 9.77
C HIS A 272 -9.37 13.98 9.30
N VAL A 273 -10.42 13.31 9.80
CA VAL A 273 -11.83 13.58 9.51
C VAL A 273 -12.37 14.59 10.53
N LEU A 274 -12.36 15.87 10.15
CA LEU A 274 -12.66 17.02 11.01
C LEU A 274 -14.16 17.38 11.11
N GLY A 275 -15.04 16.79 10.29
CA GLY A 275 -16.48 17.05 10.34
C GLY A 275 -17.25 16.55 9.13
N SER A 276 -18.50 17.00 8.97
CA SER A 276 -19.41 16.55 7.90
C SER A 276 -18.90 16.83 6.49
N ASN A 277 -18.07 17.86 6.30
CA ASN A 277 -17.53 18.24 4.99
C ASN A 277 -16.21 17.51 4.63
N SER A 278 -15.64 16.72 5.56
CA SER A 278 -14.34 16.08 5.34
C SER A 278 -14.36 15.09 4.18
N ARG A 279 -15.50 14.49 3.87
CA ARG A 279 -15.66 13.61 2.71
C ARG A 279 -15.27 14.31 1.40
N ASP A 280 -15.82 15.50 1.17
CA ASP A 280 -15.59 16.24 -0.08
C ASP A 280 -14.15 16.80 -0.12
N GLN A 281 -13.58 17.15 1.03
CA GLN A 281 -12.17 17.54 1.15
C GLN A 281 -11.23 16.39 0.81
N ILE A 282 -11.47 15.19 1.35
CA ILE A 282 -10.70 13.98 1.03
C ILE A 282 -10.76 13.69 -0.48
N PHE A 283 -11.96 13.69 -1.08
CA PHE A 283 -12.09 13.47 -2.52
C PHE A 283 -11.39 14.54 -3.36
N LYS A 284 -11.49 15.83 -2.97
CA LYS A 284 -10.80 16.93 -3.65
C LYS A 284 -9.29 16.77 -3.57
N LEU A 285 -8.76 16.38 -2.41
CA LEU A 285 -7.33 16.15 -2.19
C LEU A 285 -6.82 14.98 -3.03
N ILE A 286 -7.49 13.83 -2.98
CA ILE A 286 -7.15 12.65 -3.80
C ILE A 286 -7.18 13.01 -5.29
N SER A 287 -8.23 13.70 -5.75
CA SER A 287 -8.33 14.12 -7.16
C SER A 287 -7.20 15.09 -7.55
N SER A 288 -6.74 15.93 -6.62
CA SER A 288 -5.63 16.85 -6.84
C SER A 288 -4.29 16.12 -6.89
N LEU A 289 -4.10 15.09 -6.07
CA LEU A 289 -2.93 14.20 -6.14
C LEU A 289 -2.87 13.49 -7.49
N GLU A 290 -3.98 12.89 -7.92
CA GLU A 290 -4.08 12.20 -9.21
C GLU A 290 -3.82 13.14 -10.40
N ARG A 291 -4.33 14.38 -10.32
CA ARG A 291 -4.04 15.46 -11.28
C ARG A 291 -2.55 15.82 -11.30
N CYS A 292 -1.91 15.83 -10.14
CA CYS A 292 -0.47 16.03 -10.00
C CYS A 292 0.36 14.75 -10.20
N ARG A 293 -0.22 13.71 -10.83
CA ARG A 293 0.43 12.43 -11.20
C ARG A 293 0.81 11.52 -10.03
N TYR A 294 0.33 11.81 -8.84
CA TYR A 294 0.46 10.91 -7.71
C TYR A 294 -0.63 9.84 -7.77
N ARG A 295 -0.23 8.58 -7.88
CA ARG A 295 -1.11 7.42 -7.91
C ARG A 295 -1.18 6.78 -6.54
N MET A 296 -2.39 6.54 -6.06
CA MET A 296 -2.60 5.88 -4.77
C MET A 296 -2.31 4.38 -4.90
N PHE A 297 -1.38 3.88 -4.10
CA PHE A 297 -1.08 2.44 -4.05
C PHE A 297 -1.54 1.77 -2.75
N HIS A 298 -1.76 2.55 -1.68
CA HIS A 298 -2.25 2.04 -0.40
C HIS A 298 -3.36 2.91 0.19
N LYS A 299 -4.27 2.26 0.93
CA LYS A 299 -5.19 2.90 1.88
C LYS A 299 -5.35 2.00 3.11
N GLU A 300 -5.34 2.55 4.31
CA GLU A 300 -5.69 1.82 5.52
C GLU A 300 -6.41 2.66 6.59
N PRO A 301 -7.36 2.06 7.34
CA PRO A 301 -7.93 2.64 8.54
C PRO A 301 -6.94 2.58 9.71
N ASN A 302 -6.70 3.71 10.37
CA ASN A 302 -5.96 3.72 11.63
C ASN A 302 -6.91 3.41 12.81
N TYR A 303 -6.99 2.13 13.19
CA TYR A 303 -7.84 1.68 14.30
C TYR A 303 -7.31 2.02 15.68
N GLN A 304 -5.99 2.08 15.83
CA GLN A 304 -5.32 2.30 17.10
C GLN A 304 -5.25 3.79 17.45
N GLY A 305 -4.90 4.65 16.50
CA GLY A 305 -4.82 6.11 16.66
C GLY A 305 -6.18 6.79 16.66
N CYS A 306 -7.06 6.46 15.72
CA CYS A 306 -8.30 7.22 15.48
C CYS A 306 -9.56 6.36 15.32
N HIS A 307 -9.55 5.14 15.88
CA HIS A 307 -10.68 4.21 15.92
C HIS A 307 -11.22 3.73 14.55
N GLY A 308 -10.46 3.98 13.47
CA GLY A 308 -10.73 3.57 12.10
C GLY A 308 -11.86 4.34 11.40
N THR A 309 -12.35 5.42 12.01
CA THR A 309 -13.43 6.25 11.45
C THR A 309 -13.11 7.73 11.46
N LYS A 310 -12.09 8.15 12.21
CA LYS A 310 -11.74 9.57 12.37
C LYS A 310 -10.51 9.99 11.56
N CYS A 311 -9.83 9.04 10.93
CA CYS A 311 -8.70 9.31 10.06
C CYS A 311 -8.46 8.13 9.12
N VAL A 312 -7.75 8.40 8.02
CA VAL A 312 -7.36 7.42 7.00
C VAL A 312 -5.91 7.64 6.61
N GLU A 313 -5.15 6.55 6.55
CA GLU A 313 -3.82 6.58 5.99
C GLU A 313 -3.88 6.25 4.51
N LEU A 314 -3.24 7.07 3.69
CA LEU A 314 -3.12 6.89 2.25
C LEU A 314 -1.65 6.97 1.85
N ALA A 315 -1.27 6.14 0.88
CA ALA A 315 0.06 6.19 0.30
C ALA A 315 -0.02 6.38 -1.22
N PHE A 316 0.75 7.35 -1.72
CA PHE A 316 0.81 7.71 -3.12
C PHE A 316 2.24 7.67 -3.61
N THR A 317 2.38 7.42 -4.90
CA THR A 317 3.66 7.49 -5.59
C THR A 317 3.56 8.30 -6.88
N ASN A 318 4.64 8.99 -7.23
CA ASN A 318 4.82 9.64 -8.52
C ASN A 318 5.34 8.66 -9.61
N PHE A 319 5.39 7.35 -9.32
CA PHE A 319 5.77 6.36 -10.32
C PHE A 319 4.70 6.20 -11.41
N ASP A 320 5.09 6.52 -12.63
CA ASP A 320 4.47 5.93 -13.82
C ASP A 320 5.30 4.70 -14.24
N CYS A 321 4.81 3.52 -13.85
CA CYS A 321 5.10 2.23 -14.47
C CYS A 321 6.53 1.70 -14.42
N LYS A 322 7.28 2.01 -13.36
CA LYS A 322 8.73 1.72 -13.31
C LYS A 322 9.24 0.73 -12.28
N TYR A 323 8.39 0.04 -11.53
CA TYR A 323 8.89 -0.88 -10.52
C TYR A 323 8.17 -2.23 -10.53
N GLU A 324 8.63 -3.12 -11.39
CA GLU A 324 8.49 -4.56 -11.18
C GLU A 324 9.70 -5.04 -10.40
N SER A 325 9.45 -5.58 -9.22
CA SER A 325 10.53 -6.10 -8.39
C SER A 325 10.90 -7.50 -8.82
N PRO A 326 12.17 -7.89 -8.71
CA PRO A 326 12.57 -9.27 -8.95
C PRO A 326 11.80 -10.21 -8.02
N HIS A 327 11.37 -11.34 -8.55
CA HIS A 327 10.65 -12.40 -7.83
C HIS A 327 11.30 -12.77 -6.48
N GLU A 328 12.62 -12.71 -6.38
CA GLU A 328 13.36 -13.00 -5.16
C GLU A 328 13.11 -11.98 -4.04
N ILE A 329 12.98 -10.69 -4.38
CA ILE A 329 12.72 -9.62 -3.41
C ILE A 329 11.34 -9.75 -2.81
N ILE A 330 10.40 -10.12 -3.67
CA ILE A 330 8.98 -10.30 -3.36
C ILE A 330 8.82 -11.43 -2.37
N LYS A 331 9.44 -12.57 -2.68
CA LYS A 331 9.49 -13.73 -1.81
C LYS A 331 10.14 -13.38 -0.47
N MET A 332 11.25 -12.63 -0.48
CA MET A 332 11.94 -12.22 0.75
C MET A 332 11.08 -11.29 1.62
N ASN A 333 10.41 -10.29 1.03
CA ASN A 333 9.50 -9.39 1.75
C ASN A 333 8.35 -10.18 2.38
N HIS A 334 7.74 -11.07 1.60
CA HIS A 334 6.69 -11.97 2.07
C HIS A 334 7.17 -12.84 3.25
N GLU A 335 8.35 -13.45 3.15
CA GLU A 335 8.94 -14.26 4.24
C GLU A 335 9.20 -13.42 5.50
N ARG A 336 9.65 -12.17 5.35
CA ARG A 336 9.84 -11.23 6.46
C ARG A 336 8.51 -10.90 7.13
N ASP A 337 7.50 -10.50 6.36
CA ASP A 337 6.21 -10.03 6.89
C ASP A 337 5.46 -11.18 7.60
N LEU A 338 5.55 -12.40 7.05
CA LEU A 338 5.09 -13.62 7.73
C LEU A 338 5.83 -13.86 9.07
N ALA A 339 7.14 -13.67 9.11
CA ALA A 339 7.92 -13.86 10.33
C ALA A 339 7.57 -12.82 11.41
N GLU A 340 7.41 -11.56 11.03
CA GLU A 340 7.00 -10.47 11.91
C GLU A 340 5.60 -10.68 12.47
N ARG A 341 4.65 -11.10 11.63
CA ARG A 341 3.31 -11.51 12.07
C ARG A 341 3.38 -12.63 13.10
N ARG A 342 4.11 -13.73 12.80
CA ARG A 342 4.22 -14.88 13.70
C ARG A 342 4.84 -14.49 15.04
N SER A 343 5.89 -13.66 15.01
CA SER A 343 6.52 -13.14 16.22
C SER A 343 5.52 -12.32 17.06
N SER A 344 4.77 -11.43 16.41
CA SER A 344 3.77 -10.58 17.04
C SER A 344 2.62 -11.38 17.64
N LEU A 345 2.14 -12.40 16.92
CA LEU A 345 1.10 -13.32 17.39
C LEU A 345 1.59 -14.14 18.61
N ILE A 346 2.82 -14.65 18.58
CA ILE A 346 3.43 -15.33 19.74
C ILE A 346 3.51 -14.38 20.94
N GLY A 347 3.91 -13.13 20.72
CA GLY A 347 3.94 -12.08 21.73
C GLY A 347 2.56 -11.82 22.33
N TYR A 348 1.52 -11.68 21.50
CA TYR A 348 0.14 -11.51 21.90
C TYR A 348 -0.37 -12.68 22.76
N LEU A 349 -0.13 -13.92 22.29
CA LEU A 349 -0.53 -15.14 23.00
C LEU A 349 0.18 -15.31 24.36
N LYS A 350 1.46 -14.92 24.46
CA LYS A 350 2.26 -15.02 25.70
C LYS A 350 1.96 -13.92 26.72
N ASN A 351 1.84 -12.67 26.26
CA ASN A 351 1.87 -11.49 27.13
C ASN A 351 0.49 -10.88 27.42
N GLY A 352 -0.57 -11.36 26.77
CA GLY A 352 -1.89 -11.39 27.38
C GLY A 352 -3.07 -11.03 26.50
N LYS A 353 -3.87 -12.07 26.20
CA LYS A 353 -5.35 -11.98 26.13
C LYS A 353 -5.98 -11.24 27.33
N LYS A 354 -5.25 -11.10 28.45
CA LYS A 354 -5.66 -10.42 29.70
C LYS A 354 -5.36 -8.91 29.77
N ARG A 355 -4.46 -8.36 28.94
CA ARG A 355 -4.13 -6.91 28.92
C ARG A 355 -4.77 -6.15 27.76
N HIS A 356 -5.12 -6.86 26.70
CA HIS A 356 -5.67 -6.29 25.48
C HIS A 356 -7.14 -6.73 25.31
N HIS A 357 -8.04 -6.08 26.05
CA HIS A 357 -9.50 -6.24 25.86
C HIS A 357 -10.03 -5.42 24.66
N ASN A 358 -9.15 -4.88 23.82
CA ASN A 358 -9.56 -4.18 22.61
C ASN A 358 -9.43 -5.14 21.42
N PRO A 359 -10.53 -5.80 21.03
CA PRO A 359 -10.58 -6.61 19.82
C PRO A 359 -9.99 -5.88 18.59
N ARG A 360 -10.04 -4.54 18.52
CA ARG A 360 -9.46 -3.77 17.41
C ARG A 360 -7.96 -3.98 17.22
N LEU A 361 -7.21 -4.42 18.23
CA LEU A 361 -5.78 -4.77 18.11
C LEU A 361 -5.56 -6.06 17.31
N PHE A 362 -6.57 -6.92 17.18
CA PHE A 362 -6.50 -8.14 16.36
C PHE A 362 -6.30 -7.82 14.88
N TRP A 363 -6.90 -6.70 14.42
CA TRP A 363 -6.77 -6.20 13.05
C TRP A 363 -5.32 -5.90 12.67
N ASP A 364 -4.56 -5.36 13.62
CA ASP A 364 -3.18 -4.90 13.42
C ASP A 364 -2.19 -6.08 13.33
N PHE A 365 -2.59 -7.30 13.74
CA PHE A 365 -1.73 -8.49 13.62
C PHE A 365 -1.80 -9.14 12.24
N TYR A 366 -2.93 -9.04 11.54
CA TYR A 366 -3.14 -9.70 10.25
C TYR A 366 -3.14 -8.70 9.10
N GLU A 367 -2.07 -7.89 9.05
CA GLU A 367 -1.71 -7.08 7.89
C GLU A 367 -1.48 -7.96 6.65
N PRO A 368 -1.82 -7.50 5.43
CA PRO A 368 -1.43 -8.20 4.20
C PRO A 368 0.08 -8.51 4.20
N ASP A 369 0.44 -9.76 3.91
CA ASP A 369 1.82 -10.25 3.76
C ASP A 369 2.16 -10.54 2.30
N SER A 370 1.27 -10.17 1.38
CA SER A 370 1.43 -10.34 -0.05
C SER A 370 0.72 -9.23 -0.79
N VAL A 371 1.16 -8.97 -2.02
CA VAL A 371 0.57 -7.93 -2.86
C VAL A 371 -0.08 -8.54 -4.10
N CYS A 372 -1.30 -8.13 -4.40
CA CYS A 372 -1.97 -8.49 -5.64
C CYS A 372 -1.76 -7.43 -6.74
N LYS A 373 -1.04 -7.80 -7.81
CA LYS A 373 -0.83 -6.92 -8.99
C LYS A 373 -2.15 -6.60 -9.71
N SER A 374 -3.01 -7.59 -9.90
CA SER A 374 -4.31 -7.44 -10.57
C SER A 374 -5.48 -7.48 -9.57
N LEU A 375 -5.38 -6.68 -8.51
CA LEU A 375 -6.44 -6.57 -7.51
C LEU A 375 -7.70 -5.99 -8.17
N ARG A 376 -8.82 -6.69 -8.04
CA ARG A 376 -10.11 -6.28 -8.62
C ARG A 376 -11.26 -6.55 -7.68
N ARG A 377 -12.16 -5.58 -7.55
CA ARG A 377 -13.41 -5.72 -6.79
C ARG A 377 -14.53 -6.16 -7.72
N ILE A 378 -15.26 -7.20 -7.34
CA ILE A 378 -16.45 -7.72 -8.04
C ILE A 378 -17.65 -7.54 -7.11
N GLY A 379 -18.72 -6.91 -7.61
CA GLY A 379 -19.88 -6.57 -6.78
C GLY A 379 -20.10 -5.07 -6.55
N GLY A 380 -21.21 -4.74 -5.89
CA GLY A 380 -21.62 -3.37 -5.56
C GLY A 380 -20.71 -2.64 -4.57
N PHE A 381 -20.75 -1.30 -4.59
CA PHE A 381 -19.84 -0.38 -3.87
C PHE A 381 -20.01 -0.33 -2.34
N THR A 382 -21.15 -0.74 -1.84
CA THR A 382 -21.40 -0.96 -0.41
C THR A 382 -20.82 -2.35 -0.03
N PRO A 383 -20.96 -2.86 1.20
CA PRO A 383 -20.21 -4.03 1.65
C PRO A 383 -20.52 -5.36 0.94
N GLY A 384 -21.31 -5.32 -0.14
CA GLY A 384 -21.64 -6.46 -0.98
C GLY A 384 -20.48 -6.98 -1.84
N GLY A 385 -19.49 -6.14 -2.21
CA GLY A 385 -18.40 -6.56 -3.13
C GLY A 385 -17.26 -7.38 -2.50
N LEU A 386 -16.63 -8.23 -3.31
CA LEU A 386 -15.45 -9.03 -2.95
C LEU A 386 -14.22 -8.61 -3.76
N TYR A 387 -13.05 -8.53 -3.11
CA TYR A 387 -11.79 -8.42 -3.84
C TYR A 387 -11.30 -9.79 -4.29
N THR A 388 -10.80 -9.82 -5.51
CA THR A 388 -10.18 -10.98 -6.16
C THR A 388 -8.82 -10.58 -6.71
N CYS A 389 -7.96 -11.56 -6.86
CA CYS A 389 -6.63 -11.40 -7.40
C CYS A 389 -6.42 -12.31 -8.61
N ALA A 390 -6.06 -11.74 -9.75
CA ALA A 390 -5.66 -12.50 -10.96
C ALA A 390 -6.66 -13.58 -11.40
N MET A 391 -7.95 -13.28 -11.22
CA MET A 391 -9.02 -14.22 -11.54
C MET A 391 -9.22 -14.29 -13.05
N SER A 392 -9.11 -15.50 -13.62
CA SER A 392 -9.30 -15.71 -15.07
C SER A 392 -10.78 -15.69 -15.44
N LYS A 393 -11.13 -15.34 -16.69
CA LYS A 393 -12.51 -15.48 -17.21
C LYS A 393 -13.03 -16.93 -17.26
N LYS A 394 -12.15 -17.92 -17.06
CA LYS A 394 -12.51 -19.34 -16.96
C LYS A 394 -12.61 -19.79 -15.50
N CYS A 395 -12.98 -18.89 -14.59
CA CYS A 395 -13.13 -19.19 -13.17
C CYS A 395 -14.36 -20.05 -12.87
N HIS A 396 -14.26 -20.84 -11.80
CA HIS A 396 -15.38 -21.38 -11.08
C HIS A 396 -15.39 -20.82 -9.65
N VAL A 397 -16.54 -20.37 -9.17
CA VAL A 397 -16.69 -19.71 -7.87
C VAL A 397 -17.66 -20.48 -7.00
N LEU A 398 -17.31 -20.64 -5.73
CA LEU A 398 -18.16 -21.24 -4.70
C LEU A 398 -18.50 -20.19 -3.64
N LEU A 399 -19.79 -19.91 -3.46
CA LEU A 399 -20.30 -18.86 -2.59
C LEU A 399 -21.11 -19.48 -1.44
N PHE A 400 -20.67 -19.29 -0.19
CA PHE A 400 -21.38 -19.73 1.01
C PHE A 400 -22.06 -18.56 1.71
N GLY A 401 -23.39 -18.63 1.84
CA GLY A 401 -24.19 -17.61 2.54
C GLY A 401 -24.86 -16.60 1.60
N ASP A 402 -25.04 -15.37 2.08
CA ASP A 402 -25.83 -14.35 1.38
C ASP A 402 -25.05 -13.49 0.39
N PHE A 403 -24.81 -14.07 -0.78
CA PHE A 403 -24.16 -13.38 -1.90
C PHE A 403 -25.14 -13.02 -3.04
N HIS A 404 -26.44 -12.77 -2.75
CA HIS A 404 -27.41 -12.44 -3.80
C HIS A 404 -26.94 -11.28 -4.69
N GLU A 405 -26.40 -10.23 -4.09
CA GLU A 405 -25.99 -9.01 -4.83
C GLU A 405 -24.82 -9.22 -5.78
N ILE A 406 -23.94 -10.20 -5.54
CA ILE A 406 -22.72 -10.40 -6.35
C ILE A 406 -22.76 -11.66 -7.21
N HIS A 407 -23.76 -12.52 -7.00
CA HIS A 407 -23.90 -13.75 -7.76
C HIS A 407 -24.00 -13.46 -9.27
N GLU A 408 -24.77 -12.45 -9.65
CA GLU A 408 -24.91 -12.03 -11.06
C GLU A 408 -23.60 -11.48 -11.61
N ASP A 409 -22.89 -10.65 -10.86
CA ASP A 409 -21.60 -10.08 -11.28
C ASP A 409 -20.54 -11.15 -11.51
N PHE A 410 -20.49 -12.20 -10.68
CA PHE A 410 -19.64 -13.36 -10.93
C PHE A 410 -20.13 -14.20 -12.11
N SER A 411 -21.44 -14.35 -12.28
CA SER A 411 -22.02 -15.14 -13.38
C SER A 411 -21.74 -14.52 -14.75
N GLN A 412 -21.52 -13.20 -14.82
CA GLN A 412 -21.10 -12.51 -16.04
C GLN A 412 -19.62 -12.73 -16.39
N GLN A 413 -18.80 -13.15 -15.42
CA GLN A 413 -17.33 -13.18 -15.54
C GLN A 413 -16.74 -14.59 -15.47
N CYS A 414 -17.42 -15.51 -14.81
CA CYS A 414 -16.99 -16.87 -14.56
C CYS A 414 -17.86 -17.89 -15.30
N ILE A 415 -17.27 -19.07 -15.59
CA ILE A 415 -17.96 -20.16 -16.29
C ILE A 415 -18.94 -20.87 -15.36
N GLY A 416 -18.65 -20.93 -14.05
CA GLY A 416 -19.55 -21.52 -13.09
C GLY A 416 -19.56 -20.76 -11.77
N VAL A 417 -20.74 -20.48 -11.28
CA VAL A 417 -20.97 -19.92 -9.94
C VAL A 417 -21.89 -20.88 -9.23
N GLU A 418 -21.44 -21.44 -8.11
CA GLU A 418 -22.22 -22.33 -7.26
C GLU A 418 -22.47 -21.65 -5.93
N ARG A 419 -23.73 -21.56 -5.55
CA ARG A 419 -24.12 -21.07 -4.24
C ARG A 419 -24.51 -22.22 -3.33
N LYS A 420 -24.03 -22.14 -2.09
CA LYS A 420 -24.33 -23.08 -1.02
C LYS A 420 -24.86 -22.32 0.19
N SER A 421 -25.79 -22.97 0.88
CA SER A 421 -26.16 -22.56 2.23
C SER A 421 -25.00 -22.80 3.19
N ILE A 422 -25.01 -22.10 4.32
CA ILE A 422 -23.97 -22.26 5.34
C ILE A 422 -23.99 -23.69 5.92
N SER A 423 -25.16 -24.32 6.05
CA SER A 423 -25.27 -25.71 6.54
C SER A 423 -24.61 -26.74 5.60
N GLU A 424 -24.45 -26.42 4.32
CA GLU A 424 -23.75 -27.27 3.36
C GLU A 424 -22.22 -27.21 3.52
N ILE A 425 -21.67 -26.19 4.17
CA ILE A 425 -20.23 -26.13 4.47
C ILE A 425 -19.79 -27.33 5.31
N PHE A 426 -20.66 -27.75 6.26
CA PHE A 426 -20.44 -28.90 7.13
C PHE A 426 -20.38 -30.20 6.35
N SER A 427 -21.18 -30.33 5.28
CA SER A 427 -21.13 -31.51 4.41
C SER A 427 -19.82 -31.61 3.62
N LEU A 428 -19.21 -30.46 3.28
CA LEU A 428 -17.90 -30.39 2.64
C LEU A 428 -16.76 -30.64 3.62
N THR A 429 -16.96 -30.57 4.94
CA THR A 429 -15.93 -31.03 5.89
C THR A 429 -15.66 -32.53 5.78
N SER A 430 -16.60 -33.30 5.21
CA SER A 430 -16.50 -34.76 5.04
C SER A 430 -15.98 -35.20 3.68
N ARG A 431 -15.84 -34.28 2.71
CA ARG A 431 -15.43 -34.56 1.32
C ARG A 431 -14.46 -33.48 0.85
N SER A 432 -13.41 -33.84 0.12
CA SER A 432 -12.53 -32.85 -0.52
C SER A 432 -13.33 -31.83 -1.34
N THR A 433 -13.16 -30.53 -1.11
CA THR A 433 -13.59 -29.50 -2.07
C THR A 433 -12.91 -29.82 -3.41
N PRO A 434 -13.63 -30.00 -4.51
CA PRO A 434 -12.96 -30.33 -5.77
C PRO A 434 -12.03 -29.18 -6.17
N SER A 435 -10.82 -29.50 -6.62
CA SER A 435 -9.79 -28.57 -7.15
C SER A 435 -10.23 -27.72 -8.35
N ARG A 436 -11.52 -27.75 -8.70
CA ARG A 436 -12.13 -27.04 -9.83
C ARG A 436 -12.41 -25.57 -9.56
N TYR A 437 -12.46 -25.14 -8.28
CA TYR A 437 -12.83 -23.76 -7.95
C TYR A 437 -11.60 -22.84 -7.88
N SER A 438 -11.73 -21.67 -8.51
CA SER A 438 -10.74 -20.59 -8.44
C SER A 438 -10.90 -19.74 -7.18
N LEU A 439 -12.14 -19.60 -6.68
CA LEU A 439 -12.47 -18.82 -5.49
C LEU A 439 -13.52 -19.57 -4.65
N ALA A 440 -13.31 -19.64 -3.34
CA ALA A 440 -14.38 -19.86 -2.38
C ALA A 440 -14.57 -18.61 -1.52
N ALA A 441 -15.80 -18.10 -1.44
CA ALA A 441 -16.14 -16.97 -0.58
C ALA A 441 -17.15 -17.39 0.48
N VAL A 442 -16.97 -16.91 1.70
CA VAL A 442 -17.87 -17.16 2.83
C VAL A 442 -18.31 -15.82 3.41
N ARG A 443 -19.63 -15.59 3.40
CA ARG A 443 -20.29 -14.46 4.05
C ARG A 443 -21.34 -14.99 4.99
N PHE A 444 -21.45 -14.36 6.15
CA PHE A 444 -22.47 -14.65 7.13
C PHE A 444 -23.36 -13.42 7.34
N GLU A 445 -24.64 -13.58 7.66
CA GLU A 445 -25.50 -12.50 8.17
C GLU A 445 -26.57 -13.17 9.05
N ASP A 446 -26.36 -13.29 10.36
CA ASP A 446 -27.42 -13.75 11.28
C ASP A 446 -27.33 -13.04 12.63
N LYS A 447 -28.51 -12.63 13.11
CA LYS A 447 -28.71 -11.96 14.38
C LYS A 447 -28.70 -12.92 15.58
N ASN A 448 -28.71 -14.24 15.35
CA ASN A 448 -28.88 -15.26 16.40
C ASN A 448 -27.71 -16.26 16.56
N ASN A 449 -26.59 -16.06 15.86
CA ASN A 449 -25.25 -16.63 16.11
C ASN A 449 -25.05 -18.17 15.90
N PRO A 450 -24.39 -18.55 14.77
CA PRO A 450 -23.46 -19.69 14.70
C PRO A 450 -22.18 -19.37 13.89
N GLU A 451 -21.72 -18.13 13.84
CA GLU A 451 -20.52 -17.72 13.07
C GLU A 451 -19.25 -18.48 13.47
N ILE A 452 -19.10 -18.68 14.78
CA ILE A 452 -18.01 -19.43 15.42
C ILE A 452 -17.87 -20.83 14.82
N GLU A 453 -18.99 -21.53 14.59
CA GLU A 453 -18.94 -22.90 14.10
C GLU A 453 -18.53 -22.96 12.63
N VAL A 454 -18.94 -21.99 11.81
CA VAL A 454 -18.55 -21.89 10.41
C VAL A 454 -17.05 -21.68 10.26
N TYR A 455 -16.48 -20.70 10.98
CA TYR A 455 -15.03 -20.45 10.93
C TYR A 455 -14.23 -21.64 11.46
N ARG A 456 -14.73 -22.32 12.50
CA ARG A 456 -14.10 -23.54 13.01
C ARG A 456 -14.14 -24.69 12.01
N ASN A 457 -15.25 -24.86 11.28
CA ASN A 457 -15.35 -25.88 10.25
C ASN A 457 -14.51 -25.56 9.02
N LEU A 458 -14.43 -24.28 8.63
CA LEU A 458 -13.47 -23.82 7.61
C LEU A 458 -12.04 -24.13 8.04
N ALA A 459 -11.65 -23.78 9.26
CA ALA A 459 -10.35 -24.13 9.81
C ALA A 459 -10.13 -25.65 9.82
N GLY A 460 -11.16 -26.42 10.15
CA GLY A 460 -11.18 -27.88 10.09
C GLY A 460 -10.99 -28.45 8.66
N ILE A 461 -11.60 -27.83 7.65
CA ILE A 461 -11.43 -28.22 6.23
C ILE A 461 -9.98 -27.95 5.81
N VAL A 462 -9.52 -26.72 6.06
CA VAL A 462 -8.18 -26.27 5.68
C VAL A 462 -7.10 -27.12 6.37
N SER A 463 -7.28 -27.44 7.66
CA SER A 463 -6.31 -28.23 8.42
C SER A 463 -6.22 -29.70 8.02
N ARG A 464 -7.26 -30.29 7.40
CA ARG A 464 -7.25 -31.70 6.97
C ARG A 464 -6.55 -31.93 5.63
N SER A 465 -6.68 -31.00 4.69
CA SER A 465 -6.15 -31.18 3.33
C SER A 465 -6.01 -29.86 2.59
N CYS A 466 -4.77 -29.51 2.21
CA CYS A 466 -4.50 -28.31 1.42
C CYS A 466 -4.66 -28.51 -0.10
N GLU A 467 -4.48 -29.74 -0.62
CA GLU A 467 -4.44 -30.04 -2.07
C GLU A 467 -5.74 -29.67 -2.80
N ASN A 468 -6.85 -29.72 -2.06
CA ASN A 468 -8.21 -29.56 -2.55
C ASN A 468 -8.79 -28.16 -2.32
N LEU A 469 -7.99 -27.24 -1.77
CA LEU A 469 -8.42 -25.87 -1.56
C LEU A 469 -8.41 -25.09 -2.89
N PRO A 470 -9.33 -24.15 -3.09
CA PRO A 470 -9.31 -23.24 -4.24
C PRO A 470 -8.06 -22.35 -4.25
N ASP A 471 -7.76 -21.70 -5.37
CA ASP A 471 -6.61 -20.78 -5.47
C ASP A 471 -6.75 -19.56 -4.57
N GLN A 472 -8.00 -19.12 -4.35
CA GLN A 472 -8.34 -18.00 -3.50
C GLN A 472 -9.45 -18.36 -2.53
N ILE A 473 -9.36 -17.78 -1.34
CA ILE A 473 -10.38 -17.85 -0.31
C ILE A 473 -10.70 -16.42 0.10
N SER A 474 -11.99 -16.10 0.23
CA SER A 474 -12.44 -14.84 0.83
C SER A 474 -13.36 -15.14 2.00
N VAL A 475 -13.13 -14.47 3.12
CA VAL A 475 -13.95 -14.62 4.32
C VAL A 475 -14.34 -13.25 4.79
N GLU A 476 -15.65 -13.03 4.91
CA GLU A 476 -16.21 -11.88 5.57
C GLU A 476 -16.52 -12.25 7.02
N ILE A 477 -15.76 -11.66 7.94
CA ILE A 477 -15.86 -11.91 9.37
C ILE A 477 -16.78 -10.87 9.98
N HIS A 478 -17.78 -11.35 10.69
CA HIS A 478 -18.73 -10.54 11.42
C HIS A 478 -18.28 -10.41 12.86
N TRP A 479 -18.13 -9.18 13.35
CA TRP A 479 -17.71 -8.96 14.73
C TRP A 479 -18.72 -8.16 15.51
N ILE A 480 -19.38 -8.84 16.44
CA ILE A 480 -20.33 -8.24 17.38
C ILE A 480 -19.52 -7.60 18.51
N PHE A 481 -19.45 -6.27 18.56
CA PHE A 481 -19.08 -5.57 19.80
C PHE A 481 -20.23 -5.74 20.80
N GLY A 482 -20.25 -6.86 21.50
CA GLY A 482 -21.14 -7.09 22.64
C GLY A 482 -20.78 -6.13 23.76
N THR A 483 -21.72 -5.27 24.13
CA THR A 483 -21.61 -4.47 25.34
C THR A 483 -21.50 -5.39 26.56
N ASN A 484 -20.39 -5.28 27.30
CA ASN A 484 -20.20 -5.73 28.69
C ASN A 484 -19.84 -7.19 29.03
N SER A 485 -19.40 -8.06 28.11
CA SER A 485 -18.90 -9.40 28.50
C SER A 485 -17.51 -9.70 27.93
N SER A 486 -16.48 -9.66 28.80
CA SER A 486 -15.09 -10.00 28.46
C SER A 486 -14.87 -11.48 28.12
N LYS A 487 -15.88 -12.33 28.30
CA LYS A 487 -15.80 -13.78 28.03
C LYS A 487 -16.18 -14.15 26.59
N GLU A 488 -17.13 -13.46 25.95
CA GLU A 488 -17.57 -13.78 24.58
C GLU A 488 -16.56 -13.35 23.50
N VAL A 489 -15.74 -12.32 23.77
CA VAL A 489 -14.69 -11.85 22.84
C VAL A 489 -13.57 -12.89 22.69
N SER A 490 -13.21 -13.59 23.76
CA SER A 490 -12.07 -14.52 23.77
C SER A 490 -12.23 -15.75 22.86
N GLY A 491 -13.46 -16.20 22.61
CA GLY A 491 -13.72 -17.36 21.76
C GLY A 491 -13.59 -17.10 20.26
N HIS A 492 -13.87 -15.87 19.82
CA HIS A 492 -13.78 -15.48 18.41
C HIS A 492 -12.33 -15.35 17.96
N GLU A 493 -11.49 -14.73 18.78
CA GLU A 493 -10.06 -14.54 18.49
C GLU A 493 -9.34 -15.90 18.28
N ASP A 494 -9.62 -16.89 19.13
CA ASP A 494 -9.00 -18.21 19.03
C ASP A 494 -9.32 -18.94 17.72
N ILE A 495 -10.56 -18.82 17.24
CA ILE A 495 -10.99 -19.48 16.00
C ILE A 495 -10.42 -18.78 14.79
N LEU A 496 -10.31 -17.45 14.81
CA LEU A 496 -9.66 -16.70 13.75
C LEU A 496 -8.17 -17.04 13.69
N ILE A 497 -7.50 -17.14 14.84
CA ILE A 497 -6.11 -17.61 14.91
C ILE A 497 -5.99 -19.02 14.34
N GLU A 498 -6.92 -19.93 14.67
CA GLU A 498 -6.96 -21.30 14.14
C GLU A 498 -7.12 -21.31 12.61
N LEU A 499 -8.09 -20.56 12.07
CA LEU A 499 -8.33 -20.43 10.64
C LEU A 499 -7.10 -19.87 9.92
N PHE A 500 -6.56 -18.75 10.40
CA PHE A 500 -5.46 -18.05 9.75
C PHE A 500 -4.18 -18.89 9.80
N THR A 501 -3.90 -19.54 10.94
CA THR A 501 -2.78 -20.48 11.07
C THR A 501 -2.95 -21.69 10.14
N SER A 502 -4.17 -22.18 9.95
CA SER A 502 -4.45 -23.29 9.04
C SER A 502 -4.23 -22.88 7.59
N LEU A 503 -4.68 -21.69 7.20
CA LEU A 503 -4.45 -21.13 5.86
C LEU A 503 -2.96 -20.93 5.58
N GLU A 504 -2.20 -20.38 6.53
CA GLU A 504 -0.75 -20.24 6.41
C GLU A 504 -0.04 -21.60 6.24
N ARG A 505 -0.49 -22.66 6.93
CA ARG A 505 0.04 -24.04 6.74
C ARG A 505 -0.25 -24.59 5.36
N CYS A 506 -1.32 -24.12 4.72
CA CYS A 506 -1.67 -24.45 3.34
C CYS A 506 -1.06 -23.49 2.31
N ASN A 507 -0.03 -22.71 2.70
CA ASN A 507 0.65 -21.74 1.83
C ASN A 507 -0.33 -20.71 1.25
N PHE A 508 -1.21 -20.17 2.07
CA PHE A 508 -2.00 -18.98 1.72
C PHE A 508 -1.42 -17.72 2.36
N SER A 509 -1.37 -16.66 1.57
CA SER A 509 -1.03 -15.30 2.00
C SER A 509 -2.29 -14.43 2.00
N ILE A 510 -2.34 -13.43 2.89
CA ILE A 510 -3.34 -12.37 2.87
C ILE A 510 -2.89 -11.34 1.83
N PHE A 511 -3.69 -11.13 0.77
CA PHE A 511 -3.40 -10.12 -0.25
C PHE A 511 -4.25 -8.85 -0.09
N HIS A 512 -5.32 -8.91 0.70
CA HIS A 512 -6.20 -7.79 0.92
C HIS A 512 -6.96 -7.93 2.23
N LYS A 513 -7.16 -6.80 2.91
CA LYS A 513 -8.09 -6.66 4.02
C LYS A 513 -8.88 -5.37 3.89
N GLU A 514 -10.17 -5.39 4.18
CA GLU A 514 -11.02 -4.20 4.19
C GLU A 514 -12.00 -4.26 5.36
N PRO A 515 -12.21 -3.14 6.09
CA PRO A 515 -13.27 -3.09 7.07
C PRO A 515 -14.62 -2.70 6.46
N ASN A 516 -15.68 -3.14 7.12
CA ASN A 516 -17.02 -2.65 6.86
C ASN A 516 -17.49 -1.75 8.02
N LEU A 517 -17.71 -0.49 7.68
CA LEU A 517 -18.03 0.61 8.60
C LEU A 517 -19.46 1.15 8.46
N LEU A 518 -20.35 0.44 7.74
CA LEU A 518 -21.73 0.89 7.44
C LEU A 518 -22.80 0.33 8.37
N SER A 519 -22.51 -0.70 9.16
CA SER A 519 -23.46 -1.22 10.15
C SER A 519 -23.61 -0.26 11.33
N GLY A 520 -24.70 0.52 11.32
CA GLY A 520 -25.06 1.52 12.34
C GLY A 520 -25.35 0.98 13.76
N ARG A 521 -24.92 -0.24 14.11
CA ARG A 521 -25.03 -0.81 15.45
C ARG A 521 -23.90 -1.80 15.69
N GLY A 522 -22.77 -1.38 16.27
CA GLY A 522 -21.84 -2.27 16.97
C GLY A 522 -21.25 -3.47 16.22
N HIS A 523 -21.55 -3.67 14.93
CA HIS A 523 -20.98 -4.71 14.09
C HIS A 523 -19.93 -4.04 13.22
N ARG A 524 -18.70 -4.52 13.23
CA ARG A 524 -17.70 -4.18 12.21
C ARG A 524 -17.39 -5.47 11.49
N TYR A 525 -17.51 -5.46 10.18
CA TYR A 525 -17.16 -6.62 9.38
C TYR A 525 -15.74 -6.47 8.86
N LEU A 526 -15.03 -7.57 8.69
CA LEU A 526 -13.68 -7.56 8.17
C LEU A 526 -13.63 -8.56 7.03
N MET A 527 -13.38 -8.08 5.83
CA MET A 527 -13.16 -8.95 4.69
C MET A 527 -11.66 -9.19 4.54
N TYR A 528 -11.30 -10.46 4.42
CA TYR A 528 -9.93 -10.87 4.14
C TYR A 528 -9.91 -11.69 2.86
N GLY A 529 -8.97 -11.37 1.97
CA GLY A 529 -8.67 -12.12 0.77
C GLY A 529 -7.37 -12.88 0.94
N TRP A 530 -7.42 -14.19 0.69
CA TRP A 530 -6.25 -15.06 0.66
C TRP A 530 -5.99 -15.62 -0.72
N ILE A 531 -4.71 -15.82 -1.03
CA ILE A 531 -4.23 -16.41 -2.27
C ILE A 531 -3.15 -17.45 -2.00
N LYS A 532 -3.17 -18.57 -2.73
CA LYS A 532 -2.08 -19.55 -2.69
C LYS A 532 -0.75 -18.92 -3.15
N HIS A 533 0.34 -19.25 -2.45
CA HIS A 533 1.67 -18.70 -2.76
C HIS A 533 2.11 -18.98 -4.19
N GLU A 534 1.86 -20.18 -4.73
CA GLU A 534 2.22 -20.51 -6.12
C GLU A 534 1.52 -19.60 -7.13
N LYS A 535 0.27 -19.25 -6.86
CA LYS A 535 -0.51 -18.34 -7.69
C LYS A 535 0.02 -16.91 -7.59
N LEU A 536 0.27 -16.45 -6.37
CA LEU A 536 0.92 -15.17 -6.10
C LEU A 536 2.23 -15.03 -6.90
N LEU A 537 3.12 -16.02 -6.81
CA LEU A 537 4.40 -16.00 -7.53
C LEU A 537 4.22 -16.08 -9.06
N SER A 538 3.24 -16.85 -9.54
CA SER A 538 2.94 -16.96 -10.98
C SER A 538 2.46 -15.64 -11.58
N ASP A 539 1.62 -14.88 -10.85
CA ASP A 539 1.06 -13.61 -11.32
C ASP A 539 2.12 -12.51 -11.45
N TRP A 540 3.30 -12.71 -10.86
CA TRP A 540 4.40 -11.75 -10.88
C TRP A 540 5.52 -12.17 -11.84
N ALA A 541 5.58 -13.46 -12.20
CA ALA A 541 6.51 -13.97 -13.20
C ALA A 541 6.06 -13.67 -14.65
N THR A 542 4.76 -13.42 -14.84
CA THR A 542 4.13 -13.00 -16.12
C THR A 542 3.97 -11.50 -16.21
#